data_AF-A0A380FCR2-F1
#
_entry.id   AF-A0A380FCR2-F1
#
_cell.length_a   1.000
_cell.length_b   1.000
_cell.length_c   1.000
_cell.angle_alpha   90.00
_cell.angle_beta   90.00
_cell.angle_gamma   90.00
#
_symmetry.space_group_name_H-M   'P 1'
#
loop_
_entity.id
_entity.type
_entity.pdbx_description
1 polymer ?
#
loop_
_entity_poly.entity_id
_entity_poly.type
_entity_poly.pdbx_seq_one_letter_code
_entity_poly.pdbx_strand_id
1 'polypeptide(L)' 'MSVDNVSILSSADGTASKVEPKTIVNLGLGLLAGLFIAFLIIIFKELFDKRIRTEEQVKEEFNIPVLGSIQKFE' A
#
# COMPACT_ATOMS: atom_id res chain seq x y z
N MET A 1 17.74 -56.16 -22.76
CA MET A 1 19.07 -55.53 -22.75
C MET A 1 18.85 -54.06 -22.43
N SER A 2 19.19 -53.60 -21.22
CA SER A 2 19.23 -52.15 -20.95
C SER A 2 20.66 -51.69 -21.15
N VAL A 3 20.83 -50.73 -22.04
CA VAL A 3 22.11 -50.07 -22.29
C VAL A 3 22.04 -48.76 -21.52
N ASP A 4 22.74 -48.68 -20.39
CA ASP A 4 22.96 -47.42 -19.68
C ASP A 4 24.32 -46.90 -20.10
N ASN A 5 24.33 -46.02 -21.11
CA ASN A 5 25.53 -45.33 -21.59
C ASN A 5 25.38 -43.83 -21.31
N VAL A 6 25.47 -43.45 -20.04
CA VAL A 6 25.58 -42.05 -19.64
C VAL A 6 26.84 -41.88 -18.79
N SER A 7 27.71 -40.99 -19.24
CA SER A 7 28.90 -40.59 -18.50
C SER A 7 28.63 -39.22 -17.88
N ILE A 8 28.92 -39.08 -16.58
CA ILE A 8 28.85 -37.79 -15.90
C ILE A 8 29.96 -36.91 -16.49
N LEU A 9 29.56 -35.86 -17.23
CA LEU A 9 30.50 -34.98 -17.95
C LEU A 9 31.10 -33.91 -17.04
N SER A 10 30.34 -33.45 -16.05
CA SER A 10 30.78 -32.50 -15.03
C SER A 10 29.93 -32.67 -13.78
N SER A 11 30.58 -32.80 -12.63
CA SER A 11 29.92 -32.86 -11.33
C SER A 11 29.61 -31.46 -10.85
N ALA A 12 28.50 -31.29 -10.13
CA ALA A 12 28.14 -30.00 -9.57
C ALA A 12 29.17 -29.55 -8.52
N ASP A 13 29.88 -28.47 -8.82
CA ASP A 13 30.61 -27.72 -7.81
C ASP A 13 29.58 -27.03 -6.91
N GLY A 14 29.69 -27.18 -5.59
CA GLY A 14 28.71 -26.71 -4.59
C GLY A 14 28.55 -25.19 -4.47
N THR A 15 28.74 -24.44 -5.56
CA THR A 15 28.68 -22.98 -5.69
C THR A 15 27.28 -22.46 -6.03
N ALA A 16 26.24 -23.29 -5.91
CA ALA A 16 24.87 -22.87 -6.16
C ALA A 16 24.45 -21.73 -5.20
N SER A 17 24.13 -20.58 -5.78
CA SER A 17 23.64 -19.42 -5.02
C SER A 17 22.13 -19.27 -5.16
N LYS A 18 21.51 -18.72 -4.12
CA LYS A 18 20.07 -18.48 -4.09
C LYS A 18 19.70 -17.38 -5.09
N VAL A 19 19.07 -17.75 -6.21
CA VAL A 19 18.60 -16.82 -7.23
C VAL A 19 17.34 -16.08 -6.74
N GLU A 20 16.43 -16.79 -6.07
CA GLU A 20 15.15 -16.28 -5.59
C GLU A 20 14.71 -16.97 -4.28
N PRO A 21 13.83 -16.35 -3.46
CA PRO A 21 13.35 -14.97 -3.57
C PRO A 21 14.35 -13.92 -3.06
N LYS A 22 14.30 -12.72 -3.64
CA LYS A 22 15.08 -11.55 -3.23
C LYS A 22 14.37 -10.79 -2.11
N THR A 23 14.62 -11.19 -0.86
CA THR A 23 13.88 -10.69 0.32
C THR A 23 13.85 -9.17 0.44
N ILE A 24 14.98 -8.48 0.22
CA ILE A 24 15.06 -7.01 0.35
C ILE A 24 14.19 -6.33 -0.71
N VAL A 25 14.20 -6.83 -1.94
CA VAL A 25 13.41 -6.28 -3.05
C VAL A 25 11.92 -6.48 -2.76
N ASN A 26 11.52 -7.68 -2.35
CA ASN A 26 10.14 -8.00 -2.05
C ASN A 26 9.62 -7.20 -0.86
N LEU A 27 10.45 -6.96 0.16
CA LEU A 27 10.11 -6.11 1.30
C LEU A 27 9.88 -4.66 0.87
N GLY A 28 10.76 -4.11 0.03
CA GLY A 28 10.61 -2.76 -0.51
C GLY A 28 9.32 -2.61 -1.33
N LEU A 29 9.04 -3.59 -2.19
CA LEU A 29 7.80 -3.62 -2.98
C LEU A 29 6.55 -3.73 -2.08
N GLY A 30 6.60 -4.57 -1.04
CA GLY A 30 5.50 -4.71 -0.09
C GLY A 30 5.19 -3.42 0.67
N LEU A 31 6.23 -2.69 1.09
CA LEU A 31 6.07 -1.41 1.80
C LEU A 31 5.44 -0.35 0.89
N LEU A 32 5.92 -0.24 -0.36
CA LEU A 32 5.35 0.69 -1.34
C LEU A 32 3.89 0.34 -1.68
N ALA A 33 3.59 -0.95 -1.89
CA ALA A 33 2.23 -1.40 -2.15
C ALA A 33 1.31 -1.11 -0.95
N GLY A 34 1.77 -1.34 0.28
CA GLY A 34 1.03 -1.04 1.49
C GLY A 34 0.70 0.45 1.63
N LEU A 35 1.68 1.33 1.40
CA LEU A 35 1.47 2.78 1.41
C LEU A 35 0.46 3.22 0.34
N PHE A 36 0.56 2.66 -0.86
CA PHE A 36 -0.37 2.96 -1.94
C PHE A 36 -1.81 2.56 -1.57
N ILE A 37 -1.99 1.36 -1.02
CA ILE A 37 -3.31 0.88 -0.57
C ILE A 37 -3.85 1.76 0.58
N ALA A 38 -3.02 2.12 1.56
CA ALA A 38 -3.42 2.98 2.67
C ALA A 38 -3.88 4.36 2.17
N PHE A 39 -3.16 4.93 1.22
CA PHE A 39 -3.51 6.20 0.59
C PHE A 39 -4.86 6.14 -0.12
N LEU A 40 -5.11 5.07 -0.90
CA LEU A 40 -6.41 4.85 -1.54
C LEU A 40 -7.53 4.78 -0.51
N ILE A 41 -7.36 4.02 0.58
CA ILE A 41 -8.36 3.89 1.65
C ILE A 41 -8.66 5.25 2.29
N ILE A 42 -7.64 6.07 2.55
CA ILE A 42 -7.82 7.42 3.10
C ILE A 42 -8.65 8.29 2.15
N ILE A 43 -8.33 8.29 0.86
CA ILE A 43 -9.08 9.06 -0.14
C ILE A 43 -10.54 8.61 -0.18
N PHE A 44 -10.79 7.30 -0.26
CA PHE A 44 -12.16 6.80 -0.25
C PHE A 44 -12.90 7.26 1.01
N LYS A 45 -12.27 7.13 2.17
CA LYS A 45 -12.87 7.57 3.43
C LYS A 45 -13.19 9.07 3.42
N GLU A 46 -12.34 9.90 2.85
CA GLU A 46 -12.54 11.35 2.74
C GLU A 46 -13.67 11.68 1.76
N LEU A 47 -13.69 11.06 0.58
CA LEU A 47 -14.73 11.28 -0.43
C LEU A 47 -16.13 10.87 0.04
N PHE A 48 -16.21 9.83 0.88
CA PHE A 48 -17.47 9.39 1.48
C PHE A 48 -17.78 10.09 2.81
N ASP A 49 -16.89 10.92 3.35
CA ASP A 49 -17.16 11.70 4.56
C ASP A 49 -18.05 12.90 4.23
N LYS A 50 -19.32 12.83 4.64
CA LYS A 50 -20.29 13.93 4.46
C LYS A 50 -20.36 14.87 5.66
N ARG A 51 -19.45 14.76 6.63
CA ARG A 51 -19.50 15.57 7.85
C ARG A 51 -19.03 16.99 7.57
N ILE A 52 -19.85 17.95 7.99
CA ILE A 52 -19.50 19.37 8.00
C ILE A 52 -18.84 19.71 9.34
N ARG A 53 -17.63 20.27 9.28
CA ARG A 53 -16.80 20.54 10.46
C ARG A 53 -16.45 22.01 10.63
N THR A 54 -16.51 22.81 9.56
CA THR A 54 -16.14 24.22 9.60
C THR A 54 -17.31 25.12 9.23
N GLU A 55 -17.24 26.38 9.67
CA GLU A 55 -18.23 27.40 9.33
C GLU A 55 -18.25 27.66 7.81
N GLU A 56 -17.08 27.66 7.17
CA GLU A 56 -16.94 27.78 5.71
C GLU A 56 -17.71 26.67 4.99
N GLN A 57 -17.56 25.42 5.42
CA GLN A 57 -18.27 24.29 4.84
C GLN A 57 -19.81 24.42 4.99
N VAL A 58 -20.30 25.00 6.10
CA VAL A 58 -21.72 25.30 6.27
C VAL A 58 -22.20 26.33 5.26
N LYS A 59 -21.43 27.42 5.06
CA LYS A 59 -21.79 28.47 4.10
C LYS A 59 -21.80 27.95 2.67
N GLU A 60 -20.81 27.16 2.29
CA GLU A 60 -20.69 26.61 0.94
C GLU A 60 -21.79 25.58 0.62
N GLU A 61 -22.05 24.64 1.53
CA GLU A 61 -23.03 23.57 1.29
C GLU A 61 -24.47 24.08 1.35
N PHE A 62 -24.80 24.95 2.31
CA PHE A 62 -26.18 25.38 2.56
C PHE A 62 -26.50 26.79 2.04
N ASN A 63 -25.51 27.54 1.55
CA ASN A 63 -25.68 28.91 1.04
C ASN A 63 -26.38 29.87 2.02
N ILE A 64 -26.12 29.68 3.32
CA ILE A 64 -26.69 30.51 4.40
C ILE A 64 -25.59 31.24 5.17
N PRO A 65 -25.86 32.45 5.68
CA PRO A 65 -24.91 33.15 6.54
C PRO A 65 -24.78 32.46 7.90
N VAL A 66 -23.53 32.26 8.35
CA VAL A 66 -23.24 31.76 9.71
C VAL A 66 -23.42 32.91 10.70
N LEU A 67 -24.30 32.71 11.68
CA LEU A 67 -24.67 33.73 12.67
C LEU A 67 -23.66 33.84 13.84
N GLY A 68 -22.82 32.83 14.02
CA GLY A 68 -21.76 32.77 15.03
C GLY A 68 -21.35 31.32 15.33
N SER A 69 -20.18 31.12 15.93
CA SER A 69 -19.72 29.82 16.38
C SER A 69 -19.62 29.73 17.90
N ILE A 70 -20.02 28.57 18.41
CA ILE A 70 -19.86 28.23 19.82
C ILE A 70 -18.50 27.54 19.94
N GLN A 71 -17.52 28.27 20.48
CA GLN A 71 -16.24 27.66 20.80
C GLN A 71 -16.45 26.62 21.90
N LYS A 72 -15.87 25.43 21.73
CA LYS A 72 -15.74 24.49 22.85
C LYS A 72 -14.78 25.11 23.86
N PHE A 73 -15.27 25.38 25.06
CA PHE A 73 -14.42 25.66 26.20
C PHE A 73 -13.80 24.32 26.64
N GLU A 74 -12.47 24.29 26.74
CA GLU A 74 -11.74 23.22 27.43
C GLU A 74 -11.65 23.52 28.92
#